data_AF-A0A2X1RT85-F1
#
_entry.id   AF-A0A2X1RT85-F1
#
_cell.length_a   1.000
_cell.length_b   1.000
_cell.length_c   1.000
_cell.angle_alpha   90.00
_cell.angle_beta   90.00
_cell.angle_gamma   90.00
#
_symmetry.space_group_name_H-M   'P 1'
#
loop_
_entity.id
_entity.type
_entity.pdbx_description
1 polymer ?
#
loop_
_entity_poly.entity_id
_entity_poly.type
_entity_poly.pdbx_seq_one_letter_code
_entity_poly.pdbx_strand_id
1 'polypeptide(L)' 'MCSPVKCANCGKTTWTGCGMHIEAVKARVPADQWCTCPEDKRKPQSLFTSFFGR' A
#
# COMPACT_ATOMS: atom_id res chain seq x y z
N MET A 1 -1.66 14.40 1.72
CA MET A 1 -0.24 14.18 1.34
C MET A 1 -0.07 12.78 0.81
N CYS A 2 0.61 12.60 -0.32
CA CYS A 2 1.08 11.27 -0.73
C CYS A 2 2.40 10.99 -0.03
N SER A 3 2.51 9.86 0.66
CA SER A 3 3.75 9.43 1.31
C SER A 3 4.30 8.16 0.65
N PRO A 4 5.62 8.07 0.40
CA PRO A 4 6.27 6.81 0.02
C PRO A 4 6.14 5.81 1.15
N VAL A 5 5.64 4.62 0.85
CA VAL A 5 5.65 3.48 1.77
C VAL A 5 6.13 2.24 1.01
N LYS A 6 6.75 1.29 1.71
CA LYS A 6 7.11 0.02 1.07
C LYS A 6 5.90 -0.89 0.99
N CYS A 7 5.71 -1.49 -0.18
CA CYS A 7 4.71 -2.52 -0.36
C CYS A 7 5.10 -3.74 0.47
N ALA A 8 4.19 -4.23 1.30
CA ALA A 8 4.42 -5.45 2.09
C ALA A 8 4.43 -6.73 1.25
N ASN A 9 3.88 -6.68 0.03
CA ASN A 9 3.80 -7.83 -0.87
C ASN A 9 5.09 -8.01 -1.69
N CYS A 10 5.56 -6.95 -2.35
CA CYS A 10 6.73 -7.00 -3.23
C CYS A 10 7.96 -6.23 -2.74
N GLY A 11 7.87 -5.49 -1.64
CA GLY A 11 8.97 -4.66 -1.11
C GLY A 11 9.27 -3.38 -1.91
N LYS A 12 8.63 -3.17 -3.07
CA LYS A 12 8.80 -1.97 -3.92
C LYS A 12 8.15 -0.72 -3.31
N THR A 13 8.52 0.44 -3.83
CA THR A 13 7.97 1.73 -3.37
C THR A 13 6.54 1.90 -3.90
N THR A 14 5.60 2.08 -2.99
CA THR A 14 4.22 2.42 -3.27
C THR A 14 3.83 3.72 -2.57
N TRP A 15 2.65 4.24 -2.89
CA TRP A 15 2.20 5.55 -2.44
C TRP A 15 0.91 5.39 -1.64
N THR A 16 0.88 5.98 -0.45
CA THR A 16 -0.35 6.07 0.35
C THR A 16 -0.85 7.52 0.34
N GLY A 17 -2.15 7.74 0.14
CA GLY A 17 -2.80 9.05 0.10
C GLY A 17 -3.62 9.30 -1.18
N CYS A 18 -4.25 10.47 -1.26
CA CYS A 18 -5.30 10.82 -2.24
C CYS A 18 -4.84 10.95 -3.71
N GLY A 19 -3.62 10.54 -4.05
CA GLY A 19 -3.11 10.56 -5.43
C GLY A 19 -2.75 11.93 -6.01
N MET A 20 -3.23 13.05 -5.45
CA MET A 20 -3.01 14.39 -6.03
C MET A 20 -1.54 14.85 -6.14
N HIS A 21 -0.62 14.19 -5.43
CA HIS A 21 0.82 14.52 -5.49
C HIS A 21 1.66 13.39 -6.10
N ILE A 22 1.03 12.36 -6.68
CA ILE A 22 1.75 11.19 -7.16
C ILE A 22 2.65 11.49 -8.35
N GLU A 23 2.32 12.51 -9.16
CA GLU A 23 3.08 12.87 -10.37
C GLU A 23 4.46 13.46 -10.04
N ALA A 24 4.52 14.42 -9.13
CA ALA A 24 5.78 15.03 -8.66
C ALA A 24 6.71 13.98 -8.00
N VAL A 25 6.10 12.94 -7.46
CA VAL A 25 6.75 11.87 -6.74
C VAL A 25 7.24 10.78 -7.69
N LYS A 26 6.43 10.42 -8.69
CA LYS A 26 6.82 9.59 -9.84
C LYS A 26 7.96 10.22 -10.63
N ALA A 27 8.03 11.56 -10.72
CA ALA A 27 9.15 12.25 -11.36
C ALA A 27 10.51 12.03 -10.64
N ARG A 28 10.50 11.68 -9.35
CA ARG A 28 11.71 11.45 -8.55
C ARG A 28 12.07 9.97 -8.37
N VAL A 29 11.15 9.06 -8.69
CA VAL A 29 11.35 7.62 -8.52
C VAL A 29 11.27 6.94 -9.89
N PRO A 30 12.31 6.23 -10.34
CA PRO A 30 12.27 5.53 -11.62
C PRO A 30 11.20 4.44 -11.63
N ALA A 31 10.59 4.21 -12.80
CA ALA A 31 9.46 3.29 -12.96
C ALA A 31 9.74 1.85 -12.48
N ASP A 32 11.01 1.42 -12.52
CA ASP A 32 11.44 0.10 -12.06
C ASP A 32 11.16 -0.17 -10.57
N GLN A 33 11.21 0.90 -9.77
CA GLN A 33 11.01 0.90 -8.32
C GLN A 33 9.53 1.03 -7.92
N TRP A 34 8.62 1.20 -8.88
CA TRP A 34 7.19 1.34 -8.60
C TRP A 34 6.56 -0.01 -8.30
N CYS A 35 5.74 -0.04 -7.25
CA CYS A 35 4.88 -1.18 -6.99
C CYS A 35 3.80 -1.29 -8.06
N THR A 36 3.80 -2.38 -8.81
CA THR A 36 2.78 -2.74 -9.81
C THR A 36 1.84 -3.84 -9.33
N CYS A 37 1.95 -4.24 -8.06
CA CYS A 37 1.06 -5.27 -7.51
C CYS A 37 -0.39 -4.79 -7.66
N PRO A 38 -1.29 -5.63 -8.22
CA PRO A 38 -2.71 -5.40 -8.05
C PRO A 38 -3.00 -5.36 -6.55
N GLU A 39 -3.90 -4.48 -6.14
CA GLU A 39 -4.29 -4.36 -4.74
C GLU A 39 -5.03 -5.64 -4.34
N ASP A 40 -4.29 -6.69 -3.99
CA ASP A 40 -4.83 -7.81 -3.26
C ASP A 40 -5.15 -7.29 -1.88
N LYS A 41 -6.41 -6.84 -1.79
CA LYS A 41 -7.22 -6.62 -0.59
C LYS A 41 -6.44 -7.17 0.59
N ARG A 42 -5.73 -6.30 1.32
CA ARG A 42 -5.47 -6.57 2.72
C ARG A 42 -6.85 -6.70 3.32
N LYS A 43 -7.41 -7.91 3.33
CA LYS A 43 -8.46 -8.27 4.25
C LYS A 43 -7.77 -7.97 5.57
N PRO A 44 -8.20 -6.98 6.37
CA PRO A 44 -8.10 -7.24 7.77
C PRO A 44 -8.91 -8.53 7.89
N GLN A 45 -8.24 -9.68 7.95
CA GLN A 45 -8.84 -10.79 8.63
C GLN A 45 -8.98 -10.22 10.04
N SER A 46 -10.15 -9.63 10.26
CA SER A 46 -10.89 -9.59 11.48
C SER A 46 -10.84 -11.02 12.03
N LEU A 47 -9.68 -11.40 12.55
CA LEU A 47 -9.45 -12.55 13.42
C LEU A 47 -9.94 -12.17 14.83
N PHE A 48 -11.04 -11.41 14.89
CA PHE A 48 -11.81 -11.09 16.08
C PHE A 48 -13.17 -11.78 16.07
N THR A 49 -13.40 -12.71 15.14
CA THR A 49 -14.50 -13.66 15.29
C THR A 49 -14.00 -14.84 16.10
N SER A 50 -14.57 -14.99 17.29
CA SER A 50 -14.49 -16.14 18.19
C SER A 50 -13.45 -16.06 19.32
N PHE A 51 -13.76 -15.32 20.40
CA PHE A 51 -13.53 -15.81 21.79
C PHE A 51 -14.16 -14.92 22.90
N PHE A 52 -15.32 -14.32 22.69
CA PHE A 52 -16.25 -14.00 23.79
C PHE A 52 -17.37 -15.05 23.64
N GLY A 53 -17.32 -16.15 24.38
CA GLY A 53 -17.37 -16.10 25.83
C GLY A 53 -18.77 -16.58 26.16
N ARG A 54 -18.84 -17.89 26.37
CA ARG A 54 -19.96 -18.68 26.89
C ARG A 54 -20.82 -17.98 27.93
#